data_AF-A0A1V2PKC2-F1
#
_entry.id   AF-A0A1V2PKC2-F1
#
_cell.length_a   1.000
_cell.length_b   1.000
_cell.length_c   1.000
_cell.angle_alpha   90.00
_cell.angle_beta   90.00
_cell.angle_gamma   90.00
#
_symmetry.space_group_name_H-M   'P 1'
#
loop_
_entity.id
_entity.type
_entity.pdbx_description
1 polymer ?
#
loop_
_entity_poly.entity_id
_entity_poly.type
_entity_poly.pdbx_seq_one_letter_code
_entity_poly.pdbx_strand_id
1 'polypeptide(L)'
;MTPGVFVVGAGPAGSVAAVALARQGLTVQVVDHDADRGESHDLLVNAPTLATLDSMGVLTGLRVRPVDEMEIQLGRARPRVLSGLGGAVVDRDQLRWNLHALMADAGVERVSGLPKGSCHLIIATGAGTRPSTSVYSTGRTYARTFAGHADRVVLRSVTPNADDPRQMPSFLRVLPGDDGVLTVTLTVLGDHEFDPAMLAGPFEPVGPVVSGPVDTGFSPDLAVGPDWMRIGDVAGLVNPFTGDGLGHAVESAMLAVRSIVDHKADPAAARSAYRRRLGSAFVGYFETARHAARRYHLAWRILESAAEDDGPFFVKGHRAILLPEGIGGLATERMPRDWSMVPFLTACDEVAVSTVRHEWPFLARLLADEGSGAGQQVRPALLFASALTASGGPPDVGYAPVGAAIELATLGTLAFLSPSGHRPPPGRGIDWTMATTVLAGDFLLSQASRLVAAAAPDCSWAFAEWLAELTAMRATRAPATALFGALFEFPARIGAQLATTDPAVVRVVRDIGHHCGEMFLLGEDVLALRGERTRLDLTAAGMADRGISSTLGLAAAELSCADTHRRTREAAAKIPHLRCARLLLGFADAVAAPVTNGKEDQP
;
A
#
# COMPACT_ATOMS: atom_id res chain seq x y z
N MET A 1 25.30 23.12 -23.02
CA MET A 1 25.08 23.53 -21.62
C MET A 1 24.46 22.35 -20.89
N THR A 2 24.97 21.99 -19.72
CA THR A 2 24.34 20.97 -18.87
C THR A 2 22.95 21.48 -18.46
N PRO A 3 21.88 20.69 -18.62
CA PRO A 3 20.54 21.14 -18.22
C PRO A 3 20.52 21.45 -16.72
N GLY A 4 20.20 22.69 -16.37
CA GLY A 4 20.15 23.17 -14.99
C GLY A 4 18.80 22.87 -14.32
N VAL A 5 18.82 22.44 -13.06
CA VAL A 5 17.62 22.25 -12.24
C VAL A 5 17.60 23.29 -11.15
N PHE A 6 16.45 23.92 -10.96
CA PHE A 6 16.19 24.82 -9.85
C PHE A 6 15.19 24.20 -8.88
N VAL A 7 15.52 24.20 -7.60
CA VAL A 7 14.66 23.69 -6.52
C VAL A 7 14.32 24.82 -5.57
N VAL A 8 13.02 25.00 -5.33
CA VAL A 8 12.48 25.98 -4.37
C VAL A 8 12.09 25.24 -3.09
N GLY A 9 12.81 25.48 -2.00
CA GLY A 9 12.64 24.84 -0.70
C GLY A 9 13.74 23.80 -0.44
N ALA A 10 14.41 23.91 0.70
CA ALA A 10 15.47 22.98 1.12
C ALA A 10 15.06 22.08 2.30
N GLY A 11 13.76 21.82 2.45
CA GLY A 11 13.25 20.76 3.32
C GLY A 11 13.64 19.36 2.84
N PRO A 12 13.14 18.28 3.48
CA PRO A 12 13.50 16.90 3.14
C PRO A 12 13.31 16.54 1.66
N ALA A 13 12.14 16.83 1.07
CA ALA A 13 11.88 16.56 -0.35
C ALA A 13 12.84 17.30 -1.29
N GLY A 14 13.01 18.60 -1.08
CA GLY A 14 13.86 19.44 -1.92
C GLY A 14 15.33 19.02 -1.83
N SER A 15 15.81 18.74 -0.62
CA SER A 15 17.19 18.29 -0.40
C SER A 15 17.45 16.91 -1.02
N VAL A 16 16.52 15.96 -0.86
CA VAL A 16 16.62 14.63 -1.49
C VAL A 16 16.68 14.77 -3.01
N ALA A 17 15.76 15.54 -3.61
CA ALA A 17 15.75 15.78 -5.05
C ALA A 17 17.06 16.43 -5.52
N ALA A 18 17.55 17.45 -4.81
CA ALA A 18 18.76 18.18 -5.16
C ALA A 18 20.00 17.28 -5.14
N VAL A 19 20.22 16.52 -4.05
CA VAL A 19 21.35 15.58 -3.92
C VAL A 19 21.28 14.51 -5.02
N ALA A 20 20.12 13.90 -5.22
CA ALA A 20 19.97 12.83 -6.19
C ALA A 20 20.17 13.31 -7.63
N LEU A 21 19.71 14.51 -8.00
CA LEU A 21 19.93 15.10 -9.32
C LEU A 21 21.39 15.51 -9.54
N ALA A 22 22.04 16.10 -8.53
CA ALA A 22 23.45 16.49 -8.61
C ALA A 22 24.34 15.25 -8.81
N ARG A 23 24.08 14.15 -8.10
CA ARG A 23 24.76 12.86 -8.30
C ARG A 23 24.55 12.25 -9.70
N GLN A 24 23.51 12.67 -10.42
CA GLN A 24 23.26 12.29 -11.82
C GLN A 24 23.93 13.23 -12.84
N GLY A 25 24.80 14.13 -12.36
CA GLY A 25 25.60 15.05 -13.15
C GLY A 25 24.86 16.31 -13.63
N LEU A 26 23.71 16.64 -13.03
CA LEU A 26 22.97 17.87 -13.35
C LEU A 26 23.47 19.04 -12.49
N THR A 27 23.47 20.24 -13.06
CA THR A 27 23.74 21.46 -12.29
C THR A 27 22.49 21.82 -11.50
N VAL A 28 22.59 21.84 -10.16
CA VAL A 28 21.45 22.07 -9.29
C VAL A 28 21.65 23.34 -8.47
N GLN A 29 20.64 24.20 -8.50
CA GLN A 29 20.54 25.39 -7.66
C GLN A 29 19.34 25.25 -6.71
N VAL A 30 19.54 25.58 -5.43
CA VAL A 30 18.49 25.55 -4.41
C VAL A 30 18.31 26.95 -3.85
N VAL A 31 17.06 27.40 -3.76
CA VAL A 31 16.67 28.55 -2.95
C VAL A 31 15.84 28.08 -1.77
N ASP A 32 16.12 28.59 -0.59
CA ASP A 32 15.30 28.35 0.60
C ASP A 32 15.01 29.68 1.29
N HIS A 33 13.83 29.81 1.88
CA HIS A 33 13.41 31.00 2.62
C HIS A 33 13.19 30.71 4.10
N ASP A 34 13.20 29.44 4.51
CA ASP A 34 13.07 29.05 5.91
C ASP A 34 14.43 29.16 6.64
N ALA A 35 14.61 30.29 7.32
CA ALA A 35 15.58 30.42 8.40
C ALA A 35 15.16 29.49 9.57
N ASP A 36 16.15 28.90 10.24
CA ASP A 36 15.98 28.00 11.39
C ASP A 36 14.83 28.37 12.31
N ARG A 37 13.79 27.53 12.33
CA ARG A 37 12.83 27.48 13.43
C ARG A 37 13.44 26.56 14.49
N GLY A 38 14.16 27.17 15.41
CA GLY A 38 15.28 26.62 16.18
C GLY A 38 14.98 25.56 17.25
N GLU A 39 14.11 24.59 17.01
CA GLU A 39 13.76 23.58 18.01
C GLU A 39 13.49 22.21 17.36
N SER A 40 14.25 21.17 17.77
CA SER A 40 14.16 19.80 17.22
C SER A 40 13.01 19.01 17.82
N HIS A 41 12.43 18.11 17.02
CA HIS A 41 11.50 17.08 17.44
C HIS A 41 11.74 15.81 16.62
N ASP A 42 11.21 14.69 17.09
CA ASP A 42 11.38 13.42 16.39
C ASP A 42 10.40 13.23 15.24
N LEU A 43 10.82 12.49 14.22
CA LEU A 43 10.02 12.09 13.06
C LEU A 43 9.93 10.58 12.98
N LEU A 44 8.77 10.08 12.59
CA LEU A 44 8.61 8.69 12.17
C LEU A 44 8.99 8.57 10.70
N VAL A 45 9.85 7.61 10.38
CA VAL A 45 10.29 7.29 9.03
C VAL A 45 9.91 5.85 8.73
N ASN A 46 9.22 5.62 7.62
CA ASN A 46 8.83 4.29 7.21
C ASN A 46 9.98 3.50 6.56
N ALA A 47 9.78 2.19 6.35
CA ALA A 47 10.83 1.31 5.84
C ALA A 47 11.37 1.72 4.45
N PRO A 48 10.54 2.00 3.42
CA PRO A 48 11.09 2.38 2.10
C PRO A 48 11.83 3.71 2.13
N THR A 49 11.38 4.66 2.97
CA THR A 49 12.04 5.96 3.11
C THR A 49 13.37 5.79 3.82
N LEU A 50 13.44 4.98 4.87
CA LEU A 50 14.71 4.63 5.52
C LEU A 50 15.69 4.02 4.53
N ALA A 51 15.27 3.02 3.74
CA ALA A 51 16.12 2.41 2.73
C ALA A 51 16.61 3.43 1.68
N THR A 52 15.73 4.36 1.27
CA THR A 52 16.10 5.44 0.34
C THR A 52 17.13 6.38 0.97
N LEU A 53 16.89 6.85 2.20
CA LEU A 53 17.80 7.75 2.92
C LEU A 53 19.15 7.08 3.20
N ASP A 54 19.15 5.79 3.52
CA ASP A 54 20.35 4.98 3.74
C ASP A 54 21.19 4.87 2.45
N SER A 55 20.54 4.53 1.33
CA SER A 55 21.20 4.45 0.02
C SER A 55 21.85 5.78 -0.41
N MET A 56 21.36 6.90 0.12
CA MET A 56 21.92 8.23 -0.12
C MET A 56 23.07 8.59 0.82
N GLY A 57 23.28 7.83 1.90
CA GLY A 57 24.25 8.09 2.96
C GLY A 57 23.73 9.05 4.04
N VAL A 58 22.43 9.37 4.04
CA VAL A 58 21.83 10.35 4.97
C VAL A 58 21.84 9.84 6.41
N LEU A 59 21.74 8.52 6.61
CA LEU A 59 21.67 7.92 7.95
C LEU A 59 23.02 7.88 8.66
N THR A 60 24.12 8.23 7.98
CA THR A 60 25.47 8.23 8.59
C THR A 60 25.53 9.19 9.79
N GLY A 61 25.79 8.64 10.98
CA GLY A 61 25.83 9.43 12.22
C GLY A 61 24.46 9.93 12.70
N LEU A 62 23.37 9.60 12.01
CA LEU A 62 22.01 9.84 12.49
C LEU A 62 21.62 8.75 13.48
N ARG A 63 21.05 9.13 14.61
CA ARG A 63 20.48 8.17 15.56
C ARG A 63 19.16 7.64 15.00
N VAL A 64 19.14 6.36 14.63
CA VAL A 64 17.97 5.66 14.09
C VAL A 64 17.43 4.70 15.16
N ARG A 65 16.20 4.93 15.63
CA ARG A 65 15.55 4.10 16.65
C ARG A 65 14.50 3.21 15.97
N PRO A 66 14.75 1.89 15.79
CA PRO A 66 13.84 1.02 15.06
C PRO A 66 12.43 0.98 15.65
N VAL A 67 11.43 0.92 14.77
CA VAL A 67 10.02 0.79 15.11
C VAL A 67 9.44 -0.34 14.28
N ASP A 68 9.16 -1.46 14.93
CA ASP A 68 8.43 -2.56 14.29
C ASP A 68 6.95 -2.61 14.66
N GLU A 69 6.57 -2.01 15.79
CA GLU A 69 5.21 -1.97 16.29
C GLU A 69 4.66 -0.55 16.41
N MET A 70 3.38 -0.37 16.06
CA MET A 70 2.63 0.85 16.29
C MET A 70 1.26 0.50 16.86
N GLU A 71 0.93 1.10 18.00
CA GLU A 71 -0.43 1.08 18.54
C GLU A 71 -1.29 2.08 17.78
N ILE A 72 -2.44 1.63 17.27
CA ILE A 72 -3.41 2.46 16.58
C ILE A 72 -4.73 2.42 17.33
N GLN A 73 -5.31 3.61 17.51
CA GLN A 73 -6.65 3.78 18.04
C GLN A 73 -7.46 4.68 17.10
N LEU A 74 -8.50 4.12 16.49
CA LEU A 74 -9.39 4.85 15.59
C LEU A 74 -10.68 5.21 16.33
N GLY A 75 -10.89 6.51 16.58
CA GLY A 75 -12.08 7.00 17.24
C GLY A 75 -12.27 6.38 18.62
N ARG A 76 -13.41 5.71 18.82
CA ARG A 76 -13.72 5.02 20.10
C ARG A 76 -13.34 3.54 20.13
N ALA A 77 -12.79 3.00 19.05
CA ALA A 77 -12.37 1.60 19.00
C ALA A 77 -11.27 1.29 20.02
N ARG A 78 -11.16 0.01 20.39
CA ARG A 78 -10.06 -0.48 21.22
C ARG A 78 -8.71 -0.28 20.52
N PRO A 79 -7.64 0.10 21.25
CA PRO A 79 -6.30 0.15 20.68
C PRO A 79 -5.85 -1.21 20.17
N ARG A 80 -5.13 -1.20 19.04
CA ARG A 80 -4.57 -2.41 18.41
C ARG A 80 -3.13 -2.17 17.98
N VAL A 81 -2.33 -3.23 17.95
CA VAL A 81 -0.94 -3.15 17.54
C VAL A 81 -0.80 -3.64 16.10
N LEU A 82 -0.26 -2.78 15.23
CA LEU A 82 0.27 -3.20 13.94
C LEU A 82 1.75 -3.51 14.08
N SER A 83 2.16 -4.72 13.67
CA SER A 83 3.56 -5.17 13.67
C SER A 83 4.12 -5.25 12.24
N GLY A 84 5.43 -5.50 12.10
CA GLY A 84 6.08 -5.61 10.80
C GLY A 84 6.03 -4.30 10.02
N LEU A 85 6.41 -3.20 10.68
CA LEU A 85 6.47 -1.87 10.08
C LEU A 85 7.85 -1.60 9.46
N GLY A 86 8.93 -2.12 10.08
CA GLY A 86 10.30 -1.89 9.62
C GLY A 86 10.73 -0.42 9.57
N GLY A 87 10.02 0.46 10.29
CA GLY A 87 10.28 1.90 10.33
C GLY A 87 11.28 2.28 11.42
N ALA A 88 11.44 3.57 11.65
CA ALA A 88 12.27 4.09 12.73
C ALA A 88 11.85 5.51 13.12
N VAL A 89 12.16 5.88 14.37
CA VAL A 89 12.13 7.26 14.82
C VAL A 89 13.52 7.88 14.63
N VAL A 90 13.59 9.09 14.08
CA VAL A 90 14.83 9.86 13.91
C VAL A 90 14.65 11.29 14.39
N ASP A 91 15.75 11.93 14.80
CA ASP A 91 15.76 13.36 15.10
C ASP A 91 15.66 14.20 13.81
N ARG A 92 14.70 15.14 13.78
CA ARG A 92 14.44 15.98 12.60
C ARG A 92 15.63 16.83 12.21
N ASP A 93 16.26 17.48 13.18
CA ASP A 93 17.26 18.50 12.91
C ASP A 93 18.57 17.85 12.46
N GLN A 94 18.94 16.69 13.03
CA GLN A 94 20.05 15.88 12.56
C GLN A 94 19.78 15.32 11.15
N LEU A 95 18.56 14.87 10.86
CA LEU A 95 18.16 14.45 9.50
C LEU A 95 18.34 15.61 8.50
N ARG A 96 17.85 16.80 8.85
CA ARG A 96 17.97 18.01 8.04
C ARG A 96 19.43 18.42 7.86
N TRP A 97 20.22 18.41 8.93
CA TRP A 97 21.65 18.70 8.90
C TRP A 97 22.38 17.78 7.92
N ASN A 98 22.17 16.47 8.02
CA ASN A 98 22.80 15.48 7.15
C ASN A 98 22.41 15.69 5.67
N LEU A 99 21.13 16.00 5.40
CA LEU A 99 20.67 16.33 4.05
C LEU A 99 21.34 17.60 3.49
N HIS A 100 21.50 18.63 4.31
CA HIS A 100 22.20 19.86 3.90
C HIS A 100 23.70 19.64 3.68
N ALA A 101 24.35 18.83 4.51
CA ALA A 101 25.76 18.46 4.32
C ALA A 101 25.94 17.70 3.00
N LEU A 102 25.07 16.72 2.72
CA LEU A 102 25.09 15.99 1.45
C LEU A 102 24.85 16.86 0.22
N MET A 103 24.02 17.91 0.32
CA MET A 103 23.87 18.88 -0.77
C MET A 103 25.18 19.63 -1.03
N ALA A 104 25.87 20.07 0.03
CA ALA A 104 27.15 20.75 -0.11
C ALA A 104 28.20 19.82 -0.75
N ASP A 105 28.29 18.57 -0.29
CA ASP A 105 29.21 17.57 -0.83
C ASP A 105 28.89 17.19 -2.29
N ALA A 106 27.61 17.20 -2.66
CA ALA A 106 27.17 16.96 -4.04
C ALA A 106 27.37 18.18 -4.97
N GLY A 107 27.86 19.30 -4.47
CA GLY A 107 28.10 20.51 -5.26
C GLY A 107 26.84 21.30 -5.63
N VAL A 108 25.78 21.17 -4.83
CA VAL A 108 24.53 21.95 -5.03
C VAL A 108 24.76 23.41 -4.64
N GLU A 109 24.47 24.34 -5.55
CA GLU A 109 24.63 25.77 -5.31
C GLU A 109 23.42 26.35 -4.59
N ARG A 110 23.63 27.07 -3.47
CA ARG A 110 22.56 27.83 -2.82
C ARG A 110 22.50 29.25 -3.36
N VAL A 111 21.30 29.69 -3.75
CA VAL A 111 21.07 31.02 -4.30
C VAL A 111 19.94 31.75 -3.57
N SER A 112 19.90 33.08 -3.68
CA SER A 112 18.93 33.94 -2.98
C SER A 112 17.77 34.43 -3.84
N GLY A 113 17.71 34.06 -5.13
CA GLY A 113 16.69 34.53 -6.08
C GLY A 113 16.37 33.53 -7.17
N LEU A 114 15.46 33.90 -8.08
CA LEU A 114 15.10 33.05 -9.23
C LEU A 114 16.31 32.85 -10.16
N PRO A 115 16.51 31.63 -10.67
CA PRO A 115 17.68 31.28 -11.46
C PRO A 115 17.60 31.93 -12.84
N LYS A 116 18.75 32.12 -13.48
CA LYS A 116 18.82 32.45 -14.91
C LYS A 116 19.25 31.19 -15.66
N GLY A 117 18.37 30.65 -16.52
CA GLY A 117 18.74 29.57 -17.46
C GLY A 117 18.49 28.13 -17.00
N SER A 118 17.76 27.89 -15.92
CA SER A 118 17.34 26.53 -15.54
C SER A 118 16.26 25.99 -16.49
N CYS A 119 16.39 24.74 -16.91
CA CYS A 119 15.43 24.08 -17.79
C CYS A 119 14.36 23.31 -17.01
N HIS A 120 14.63 22.91 -15.76
CA HIS A 120 13.66 22.25 -14.88
C HIS A 120 13.45 23.06 -13.59
N LEU A 121 12.20 23.17 -13.15
CA LEU A 121 11.80 23.85 -11.93
C LEU A 121 11.04 22.88 -11.01
N ILE A 122 11.58 22.65 -9.82
CA ILE A 122 10.99 21.86 -8.75
C ILE A 122 10.55 22.81 -7.63
N ILE A 123 9.29 22.67 -7.19
CA ILE A 123 8.74 23.38 -6.04
C ILE A 123 8.56 22.36 -4.91
N ALA A 124 9.32 22.53 -3.84
CA ALA A 124 9.41 21.63 -2.69
C ALA A 124 9.19 22.40 -1.36
N THR A 125 8.29 23.38 -1.39
CA THR A 125 7.92 24.20 -0.23
C THR A 125 6.91 23.45 0.67
N GLY A 126 6.68 23.98 1.87
CA GLY A 126 5.56 23.53 2.71
C GLY A 126 4.19 23.87 2.11
N ALA A 127 3.13 23.23 2.61
CA ALA A 127 1.76 23.35 2.08
C ALA A 127 1.17 24.78 2.06
N GLY A 128 1.68 25.70 2.89
CA GLY A 128 1.12 27.05 3.05
C GLY A 128 1.24 27.97 1.82
N THR A 129 1.94 27.54 0.77
CA THR A 129 2.16 28.33 -0.45
C THR A 129 1.11 28.07 -1.54
N ARG A 130 0.09 27.23 -1.30
CA ARG A 130 -0.94 26.86 -2.28
C ARG A 130 -2.34 27.39 -1.87
N PRO A 131 -3.13 27.95 -2.81
CA PRO A 131 -4.55 28.19 -2.57
C PRO A 131 -5.28 26.86 -2.37
N SER A 132 -5.96 26.70 -1.23
CA SER A 132 -6.69 25.48 -0.89
C SER A 132 -7.76 25.16 -1.93
N THR A 133 -7.83 23.90 -2.37
CA THR A 133 -8.92 23.42 -3.24
C THR A 133 -10.17 23.01 -2.45
N SER A 134 -10.05 22.81 -1.13
CA SER A 134 -11.11 22.36 -0.23
C SER A 134 -10.68 22.50 1.23
N VAL A 135 -11.57 22.98 2.11
CA VAL A 135 -11.31 23.06 3.57
C VAL A 135 -10.98 21.69 4.17
N TYR A 136 -11.50 20.61 3.58
CA TYR A 136 -11.24 19.22 4.00
C TYR A 136 -9.84 18.70 3.63
N SER A 137 -9.12 19.43 2.77
CA SER A 137 -7.82 19.02 2.24
C SER A 137 -6.64 19.77 2.82
N THR A 138 -6.87 20.76 3.68
CA THR A 138 -5.81 21.56 4.30
C THR A 138 -5.89 21.46 5.80
N GLY A 139 -4.77 21.65 6.48
CA GLY A 139 -4.72 21.59 7.94
C GLY A 139 -3.43 22.15 8.49
N ARG A 140 -3.19 21.88 9.78
CA ARG A 140 -1.95 22.21 10.46
C ARG A 140 -1.48 21.06 11.32
N THR A 141 -0.17 20.86 11.35
CA THR A 141 0.49 19.97 12.29
C THR A 141 1.20 20.77 13.37
N TYR A 142 1.16 20.26 14.59
CA TYR A 142 1.77 20.82 15.78
C TYR A 142 2.59 19.73 16.46
N ALA A 143 3.87 19.96 16.72
CA ALA A 143 4.75 19.03 17.40
C ALA A 143 5.34 19.66 18.65
N ARG A 144 5.48 18.88 19.72
CA ARG A 144 6.11 19.31 20.97
C ARG A 144 6.74 18.12 21.69
N THR A 145 7.87 18.35 22.35
CA THR A 145 8.54 17.36 23.19
C THR A 145 8.04 17.44 24.63
N PHE A 146 7.93 16.29 25.29
CA PHE A 146 7.47 16.16 26.67
C PHE A 146 8.36 15.20 27.45
N ALA A 147 8.48 15.42 28.75
CA ALA A 147 9.09 14.49 29.69
C ALA A 147 8.15 13.30 29.90
N GLY A 148 8.62 12.10 29.60
CA GLY A 148 7.86 10.87 29.70
C GLY A 148 8.51 9.71 28.97
N HIS A 149 7.89 8.54 29.10
CA HIS A 149 8.30 7.33 28.40
C HIS A 149 7.10 6.74 27.66
N ALA A 150 7.36 6.18 26.49
CA ALA A 150 6.41 5.39 25.73
C ALA A 150 7.12 4.12 25.25
N ASP A 151 6.47 2.97 25.42
CA ASP A 151 7.06 1.68 25.03
C ASP A 151 7.04 1.47 23.50
N ARG A 152 6.16 2.20 22.80
CA ARG A 152 5.87 2.03 21.37
C ARG A 152 5.40 3.33 20.74
N VAL A 153 5.41 3.38 19.41
CA VAL A 153 4.72 4.46 18.67
C VAL A 153 3.22 4.32 18.85
N VAL A 154 2.54 5.43 19.09
CA VAL A 154 1.07 5.47 19.21
C VAL A 154 0.51 6.42 18.16
N LEU A 155 -0.54 6.00 17.46
CA LEU A 155 -1.35 6.82 16.57
C LEU A 155 -2.81 6.77 17.02
N ARG A 156 -3.35 7.90 17.44
CA ARG A 156 -4.78 8.04 17.79
C ARG A 156 -5.44 9.00 16.83
N SER A 157 -6.57 8.61 16.25
CA SER A 157 -7.37 9.49 15.42
C SER A 157 -8.68 9.86 16.11
N VAL A 158 -9.05 11.14 16.11
CA VAL A 158 -10.44 11.55 16.33
C VAL A 158 -11.14 11.42 14.98
N THR A 159 -12.05 10.46 14.87
CA THR A 159 -12.85 10.25 13.67
C THR A 159 -14.03 11.23 13.68
N PRO A 160 -14.47 11.72 12.50
CA PRO A 160 -15.67 12.53 12.43
C PRO A 160 -16.92 11.75 12.89
N ASN A 161 -17.74 12.36 13.73
CA ASN A 161 -18.99 11.77 14.20
C ASN A 161 -19.93 11.48 13.01
N ALA A 162 -20.64 10.35 13.09
CA ALA A 162 -21.66 9.96 12.11
C ALA A 162 -22.76 11.03 11.96
N ASP A 163 -23.05 11.79 13.01
CA ASP A 163 -24.11 12.80 13.03
C ASP A 163 -23.61 14.23 12.67
N ASP A 164 -22.30 14.45 12.63
CA ASP A 164 -21.70 15.76 12.30
C ASP A 164 -20.80 15.69 11.06
N PRO A 165 -21.33 15.98 9.85
CA PRO A 165 -20.57 16.00 8.61
C PRO A 165 -19.63 17.22 8.47
N ARG A 166 -19.51 18.07 9.51
CA ARG A 166 -18.55 19.18 9.57
C ARG A 166 -17.38 18.89 10.48
N GLN A 167 -17.44 17.84 11.31
CA GLN A 167 -16.34 17.49 12.19
C GLN A 167 -15.13 17.02 11.38
N MET A 168 -14.00 17.69 11.54
CA MET A 168 -12.76 17.32 10.85
C MET A 168 -11.96 16.32 11.69
N PRO A 169 -11.22 15.40 11.04
CA PRO A 169 -10.40 14.46 11.77
C PRO A 169 -9.15 15.14 12.33
N SER A 170 -8.65 14.60 13.43
CA SER A 170 -7.35 14.95 13.99
C SER A 170 -6.55 13.69 14.32
N PHE A 171 -5.23 13.80 14.22
CA PHE A 171 -4.28 12.70 14.40
C PHE A 171 -3.28 13.07 15.48
N LEU A 172 -3.32 12.37 16.60
CA LEU A 172 -2.33 12.47 17.66
C LEU A 172 -1.34 11.33 17.50
N ARG A 173 -0.05 11.65 17.43
CA ARG A 173 1.04 10.70 17.37
C ARG A 173 1.95 10.88 18.57
N VAL A 174 2.31 9.79 19.22
CA VAL A 174 3.35 9.75 20.26
C VAL A 174 4.51 8.95 19.73
N LEU A 175 5.69 9.56 19.70
CA LEU A 175 6.93 8.92 19.31
C LEU A 175 7.82 8.76 20.55
N PRO A 176 8.31 7.55 20.84
CA PRO A 176 9.31 7.36 21.88
C PRO A 176 10.61 8.06 21.46
N GLY A 177 11.10 8.93 22.35
CA GLY A 177 12.40 9.58 22.24
C GLY A 177 13.39 9.00 23.25
N ASP A 178 14.52 9.68 23.39
CA ASP A 178 15.59 9.29 24.31
C ASP A 178 15.51 10.03 25.65
N ASP A 179 16.26 9.56 26.65
CA ASP A 179 16.49 10.27 27.91
C ASP A 179 15.20 10.68 28.66
N GLY A 180 14.15 9.87 28.53
CA GLY A 180 12.86 10.16 29.14
C GLY A 180 12.13 11.32 28.48
N VAL A 181 12.37 11.56 27.20
CA VAL A 181 11.64 12.50 26.35
C VAL A 181 10.83 11.73 25.31
N LEU A 182 9.63 12.21 25.02
CA LEU A 182 8.80 11.74 23.91
C LEU A 182 8.36 12.94 23.05
N THR A 183 8.08 12.67 21.78
CA THR A 183 7.51 13.68 20.88
C THR A 183 6.02 13.42 20.70
N VAL A 184 5.18 14.42 20.97
CA VAL A 184 3.76 14.39 20.64
C VAL A 184 3.50 15.30 19.45
N THR A 185 2.88 14.75 18.41
CA THR A 185 2.43 15.49 17.24
C THR A 185 0.91 15.44 17.15
N LEU A 186 0.27 16.57 16.89
CA LEU A 186 -1.15 16.68 16.61
C LEU A 186 -1.32 17.30 15.22
N THR A 187 -1.95 16.57 14.32
CA THR A 187 -2.36 17.10 13.01
C THR A 187 -3.87 17.30 13.01
N VAL A 188 -4.33 18.50 12.67
CA VAL A 188 -5.75 18.84 12.57
C VAL A 188 -6.03 19.27 11.14
N LEU A 189 -6.97 18.59 10.47
CA LEU A 189 -7.47 19.00 9.16
C LEU A 189 -8.61 20.02 9.34
N GLY A 190 -8.82 20.90 8.37
CA GLY A 190 -9.77 22.01 8.43
C GLY A 190 -9.20 23.33 8.93
N ASP A 191 -10.05 24.36 8.88
CA ASP A 191 -9.78 25.67 9.47
C ASP A 191 -10.10 25.63 10.97
N HIS A 192 -9.07 25.38 11.78
CA HIS A 192 -9.17 25.38 13.24
C HIS A 192 -8.15 26.33 13.85
N GLU A 193 -8.63 27.15 14.81
CA GLU A 193 -7.78 27.97 15.66
C GLU A 193 -7.01 27.06 16.63
N PHE A 194 -5.69 27.23 16.71
CA PHE A 194 -4.84 26.38 17.55
C PHE A 194 -5.09 26.64 19.03
N ASP A 195 -5.46 25.60 19.77
CA ASP A 195 -5.42 25.61 21.22
C ASP A 195 -4.23 24.73 21.70
N PRO A 196 -3.18 25.32 22.31
CA PRO A 196 -2.07 24.56 22.89
C PRO A 196 -2.49 23.49 23.89
N ALA A 197 -3.65 23.63 24.54
CA ALA A 197 -4.22 22.61 25.40
C ALA A 197 -4.57 21.32 24.64
N MET A 198 -4.74 21.37 23.32
CA MET A 198 -4.97 20.17 22.49
C MET A 198 -3.75 19.24 22.44
N LEU A 199 -2.56 19.77 22.70
CA LEU A 199 -1.33 18.99 22.89
C LEU A 199 -1.05 18.66 24.36
N ALA A 200 -1.84 19.19 25.30
CA ALA A 200 -1.65 18.95 26.73
C ALA A 200 -2.06 17.51 27.06
N GLY A 201 -1.08 16.60 27.02
CA GLY A 201 -1.20 15.28 27.60
C GLY A 201 -0.94 15.28 29.12
N PRO A 202 -0.88 14.10 29.76
CA PRO A 202 -0.47 13.97 31.16
C PRO A 202 1.02 14.29 31.39
N PHE A 203 1.76 14.60 30.34
CA PHE A 203 3.21 14.76 30.35
C PHE A 203 3.61 16.24 30.52
N GLU A 204 4.75 16.47 31.16
CA GLU A 204 5.29 17.82 31.34
C GLU A 204 6.01 18.27 30.05
N PRO A 205 5.71 19.45 29.49
CA PRO A 205 6.34 19.89 28.26
C PRO A 205 7.80 20.31 28.47
N VAL A 206 8.68 19.90 27.55
CA VAL A 206 10.14 20.17 27.61
C VAL A 206 10.59 21.20 26.57
N GLY A 207 9.98 21.19 25.38
CA GLY A 207 10.25 22.17 24.31
C GLY A 207 9.05 23.07 24.01
N PRO A 208 9.17 24.06 23.11
CA PRO A 208 8.06 24.83 22.58
C PRO A 208 7.30 24.04 21.52
N VAL A 209 6.18 24.62 21.08
CA VAL A 209 5.38 24.06 20.00
C VAL A 209 5.97 24.47 18.65
N VAL A 210 6.31 23.48 17.82
CA VAL A 210 6.62 23.67 16.40
C VAL A 210 5.33 23.46 15.59
N SER A 211 5.08 24.28 14.57
CA SER A 211 3.92 24.08 13.70
C SER A 211 4.18 24.38 12.24
N GLY A 212 3.45 23.66 11.37
CA GLY A 212 3.51 23.80 9.93
C GLY A 212 2.15 23.53 9.27
N PRO A 213 1.85 24.16 8.12
CA PRO A 213 0.68 23.82 7.33
C PRO A 213 0.83 22.43 6.71
N VAL A 214 -0.27 21.71 6.54
CA VAL A 214 -0.34 20.44 5.81
C VAL A 214 -1.39 20.51 4.71
N ASP A 215 -1.17 19.79 3.61
CA ASP A 215 -2.10 19.65 2.49
C ASP A 215 -2.21 18.16 2.13
N THR A 216 -3.43 17.66 2.09
CA THR A 216 -3.82 16.29 1.79
C THR A 216 -4.59 16.18 0.47
N GLY A 217 -4.75 17.31 -0.24
CA GLY A 217 -5.51 17.47 -1.48
C GLY A 217 -4.69 17.20 -2.74
N PHE A 218 -3.87 16.14 -2.72
CA PHE A 218 -3.06 15.78 -3.88
C PHE A 218 -3.90 15.48 -5.12
N SER A 219 -3.38 15.94 -6.25
CA SER A 219 -3.86 15.62 -7.59
C SER A 219 -2.65 15.63 -8.52
N PRO A 220 -2.45 14.58 -9.34
CA PRO A 220 -1.35 14.55 -10.31
C PRO A 220 -1.35 15.76 -11.25
N ASP A 221 -2.53 16.25 -11.63
CA ASP A 221 -2.69 17.41 -12.51
C ASP A 221 -2.28 18.72 -11.82
N LEU A 222 -2.48 18.83 -10.50
CA LEU A 222 -2.11 20.02 -9.71
C LEU A 222 -0.66 19.98 -9.22
N ALA A 223 -0.01 18.81 -9.30
CA ALA A 223 1.40 18.62 -9.01
C ALA A 223 2.31 19.04 -10.17
N VAL A 224 1.77 19.34 -11.36
CA VAL A 224 2.54 19.71 -12.55
C VAL A 224 1.92 20.93 -13.23
N GLY A 225 2.67 22.02 -13.31
CA GLY A 225 2.28 23.24 -14.02
C GLY A 225 2.88 23.34 -15.43
N PRO A 226 2.72 24.52 -16.08
CA PRO A 226 3.29 24.78 -17.39
C PRO A 226 4.80 24.55 -17.44
N ASP A 227 5.52 25.04 -16.43
CA ASP A 227 7.00 25.05 -16.38
C ASP A 227 7.58 24.44 -15.10
N TRP A 228 6.74 23.94 -14.17
CA TRP A 228 7.17 23.47 -12.86
C TRP A 228 6.55 22.12 -12.49
N MET A 229 7.19 21.45 -11.52
CA MET A 229 6.67 20.26 -10.84
C MET A 229 6.76 20.44 -9.32
N ARG A 230 5.75 19.99 -8.59
CA ARG A 230 5.66 20.05 -7.12
C ARG A 230 5.99 18.69 -6.51
N ILE A 231 6.73 18.68 -5.42
CA ILE A 231 7.07 17.48 -4.62
C ILE A 231 6.78 17.73 -3.13
N GLY A 232 6.50 16.68 -2.36
CA GLY A 232 6.18 16.79 -0.93
C GLY A 232 4.88 17.54 -0.62
N ASP A 233 4.82 18.20 0.52
CA ASP A 233 3.59 18.78 1.09
C ASP A 233 2.91 19.78 0.14
N VAL A 234 3.65 20.59 -0.62
CA VAL A 234 3.07 21.52 -1.61
C VAL A 234 2.34 20.80 -2.76
N ALA A 235 2.63 19.51 -2.99
CA ALA A 235 1.87 18.68 -3.92
C ALA A 235 0.59 18.08 -3.29
N GLY A 236 0.34 18.31 -2.00
CA GLY A 236 -0.80 17.74 -1.27
C GLY A 236 -0.57 16.32 -0.76
N LEU A 237 0.69 15.93 -0.60
CA LEU A 237 1.12 14.55 -0.31
C LEU A 237 1.21 14.23 1.20
N VAL A 238 0.38 14.84 2.04
CA VAL A 238 0.25 14.48 3.47
C VAL A 238 -0.91 13.50 3.66
N ASN A 239 -0.67 12.38 4.32
CA ASN A 239 -1.66 11.32 4.50
C ASN A 239 -2.90 11.87 5.24
N PRO A 240 -4.10 11.83 4.63
CA PRO A 240 -5.31 12.36 5.25
C PRO A 240 -5.84 11.53 6.43
N PHE A 241 -5.25 10.36 6.70
CA PHE A 241 -5.61 9.44 7.78
C PHE A 241 -4.59 9.37 8.93
N THR A 242 -3.37 9.85 8.72
CA THR A 242 -2.30 9.79 9.75
C THR A 242 -1.56 11.09 9.97
N GLY A 243 -1.71 12.06 9.06
CA GLY A 243 -0.91 13.30 9.04
C GLY A 243 0.54 13.09 8.61
N ASP A 244 0.94 11.91 8.13
CA ASP A 244 2.32 11.63 7.72
C ASP A 244 2.64 12.20 6.32
N GLY A 245 3.74 12.94 6.20
CA GLY A 245 4.17 13.55 4.93
C GLY A 245 5.57 13.13 4.46
N LEU A 246 6.48 12.77 5.37
CA LEU A 246 7.90 12.59 5.05
C LEU A 246 8.13 11.49 4.00
N GLY A 247 7.45 10.36 4.14
CA GLY A 247 7.61 9.26 3.19
C GLY A 247 7.21 9.63 1.77
N HIS A 248 6.02 10.21 1.59
CA HIS A 248 5.55 10.68 0.28
C HIS A 248 6.40 11.84 -0.26
N ALA A 249 6.97 12.66 0.62
CA ALA A 249 7.87 13.74 0.27
C ALA A 249 9.17 13.21 -0.36
N VAL A 250 9.79 12.18 0.24
CA VAL A 250 10.96 11.50 -0.32
C VAL A 250 10.60 10.71 -1.59
N GLU A 251 9.47 10.01 -1.59
CA GLU A 251 9.04 9.23 -2.76
C GLU A 251 8.76 10.13 -3.98
N SER A 252 7.97 11.19 -3.81
CA SER A 252 7.69 12.14 -4.90
C SER A 252 8.95 12.84 -5.40
N ALA A 253 9.91 13.15 -4.52
CA ALA A 253 11.22 13.65 -4.91
C ALA A 253 11.93 12.66 -5.84
N MET A 254 11.99 11.38 -5.48
CA MET A 254 12.62 10.35 -6.30
C MET A 254 11.89 10.09 -7.62
N LEU A 255 10.56 10.19 -7.67
CA LEU A 255 9.79 10.12 -8.92
C LEU A 255 10.08 11.31 -9.85
N ALA A 256 10.23 12.52 -9.29
CA ALA A 256 10.63 13.70 -10.03
C ALA A 256 12.06 13.54 -10.59
N VAL A 257 13.00 13.06 -9.76
CA VAL A 257 14.38 12.80 -10.18
C VAL A 257 14.43 11.82 -11.36
N ARG A 258 13.77 10.66 -11.25
CA ARG A 258 13.73 9.69 -12.37
C ARG A 258 13.18 10.32 -13.65
N SER A 259 12.14 11.15 -13.53
CA SER A 259 11.51 11.80 -14.69
C SER A 259 12.39 12.84 -15.36
N ILE A 260 13.15 13.61 -14.58
CA ILE A 260 14.13 14.55 -15.13
C ILE A 260 15.32 13.80 -15.73
N VAL A 261 15.78 12.71 -15.11
CA VAL A 261 16.92 11.92 -15.61
C VAL A 261 16.60 11.23 -16.94
N ASP A 262 15.39 10.70 -17.11
CA ASP A 262 14.96 10.08 -18.36
C ASP A 262 14.77 11.09 -19.50
N HIS A 263 14.49 12.36 -19.15
CA HIS A 263 14.15 13.42 -20.10
C HIS A 263 14.95 14.71 -19.83
N LYS A 264 16.27 14.59 -19.64
CA LYS A 264 17.15 15.71 -19.22
C LYS A 264 17.01 16.97 -20.06
N ALA A 265 16.90 16.82 -21.38
CA ALA A 265 16.80 17.92 -22.34
C ALA A 265 15.35 18.32 -22.70
N ASP A 266 14.35 17.60 -22.19
CA ASP A 266 12.93 17.84 -22.50
C ASP A 266 12.12 17.98 -21.20
N PRO A 267 12.02 19.22 -20.67
CA PRO A 267 11.24 19.51 -19.48
C PRO A 267 9.76 19.16 -19.59
N ALA A 268 9.17 19.25 -20.79
CA ALA A 268 7.77 18.92 -21.00
C ALA A 268 7.53 17.41 -20.91
N ALA A 269 8.41 16.61 -21.52
CA ALA A 269 8.38 15.16 -21.38
C ALA A 269 8.65 14.71 -19.94
N ALA A 270 9.62 15.33 -19.25
CA ALA A 270 9.90 15.08 -17.84
C ALA A 270 8.66 15.32 -16.96
N ARG A 271 7.97 16.45 -17.15
CA ARG A 271 6.72 16.80 -16.46
C ARG A 271 5.59 15.81 -16.76
N SER A 272 5.43 15.39 -18.01
CA SER A 272 4.44 14.39 -18.41
C SER A 272 4.72 13.01 -17.79
N ALA A 273 5.98 12.58 -17.79
CA ALA A 273 6.42 11.35 -17.16
C ALA A 273 6.21 11.38 -15.64
N TYR A 274 6.55 12.50 -14.99
CA TYR A 274 6.33 12.70 -13.56
C TYR A 274 4.84 12.63 -13.20
N ARG A 275 3.96 13.29 -13.96
CA ARG A 275 2.50 13.22 -13.76
C ARG A 275 1.98 11.78 -13.81
N ARG A 276 2.41 10.99 -14.80
CA ARG A 276 2.01 9.58 -14.91
C ARG A 276 2.52 8.74 -13.74
N ARG A 277 3.78 8.93 -13.35
CA ARG A 277 4.41 8.24 -12.22
C ARG A 277 3.72 8.56 -10.90
N LEU A 278 3.42 9.83 -10.65
CA LEU A 278 2.63 10.27 -9.49
C LEU A 278 1.24 9.63 -9.48
N GLY A 279 0.56 9.65 -10.63
CA GLY A 279 -0.75 9.03 -10.78
C GLY A 279 -0.74 7.54 -10.47
N SER A 280 0.35 6.84 -10.81
CA SER A 280 0.55 5.41 -10.54
C SER A 280 1.00 5.11 -9.10
N ALA A 281 1.84 5.96 -8.49
CA ALA A 281 2.39 5.71 -7.16
C ALA A 281 1.38 6.03 -6.04
N PHE A 282 0.61 7.11 -6.20
CA PHE A 282 -0.31 7.60 -5.17
C PHE A 282 -1.79 7.34 -5.50
N VAL A 283 -2.07 6.34 -6.34
CA VAL A 283 -3.44 5.91 -6.69
C VAL A 283 -4.28 5.76 -5.43
N GLY A 284 -5.47 6.39 -5.42
CA GLY A 284 -6.48 6.20 -4.37
C GLY A 284 -6.15 6.83 -3.00
N TYR A 285 -4.89 7.17 -2.73
CA TYR A 285 -4.41 7.69 -1.44
C TYR A 285 -5.07 9.00 -1.04
N PHE A 286 -4.94 10.01 -1.91
CA PHE A 286 -5.37 11.38 -1.63
C PHE A 286 -6.63 11.79 -2.41
N GLU A 287 -7.11 10.92 -3.32
CA GLU A 287 -8.37 11.15 -4.04
C GLU A 287 -9.55 11.22 -3.05
N THR A 288 -9.53 10.45 -1.97
CA THR A 288 -10.61 10.42 -0.97
C THR A 288 -10.86 11.78 -0.29
N ALA A 289 -9.79 12.52 0.06
CA ALA A 289 -9.90 13.83 0.72
C ALA A 289 -10.41 14.94 -0.22
N ARG A 290 -10.28 14.74 -1.53
CA ARG A 290 -10.71 15.70 -2.57
C ARG A 290 -12.19 15.56 -2.97
N HIS A 291 -12.75 14.36 -2.87
CA HIS A 291 -14.15 14.12 -3.23
C HIS A 291 -15.10 14.59 -2.12
N ALA A 292 -16.39 14.74 -2.45
CA ALA A 292 -17.40 15.30 -1.57
C ALA A 292 -17.28 14.78 -0.12
N ALA A 293 -17.39 15.68 0.87
CA ALA A 293 -17.23 15.38 2.30
C ALA A 293 -17.90 14.06 2.73
N ARG A 294 -19.08 13.74 2.16
CA ARG A 294 -19.81 12.48 2.43
C ARG A 294 -19.02 11.20 2.11
N ARG A 295 -18.23 11.15 1.04
CA ARG A 295 -17.41 9.98 0.68
C ARG A 295 -16.18 9.86 1.58
N TYR A 296 -15.58 10.98 1.92
CA TYR A 296 -14.50 11.05 2.91
C TYR A 296 -14.96 10.56 4.28
N HIS A 297 -16.13 11.02 4.75
CA HIS A 297 -16.74 10.54 5.99
C HIS A 297 -17.12 9.05 5.93
N LEU A 298 -17.59 8.55 4.79
CA LEU A 298 -17.89 7.13 4.62
C LEU A 298 -16.62 6.28 4.79
N ALA A 299 -15.50 6.66 4.18
CA ALA A 299 -14.22 5.96 4.34
C ALA A 299 -13.77 5.92 5.82
N TRP A 300 -13.92 7.03 6.55
CA TRP A 300 -13.65 7.08 7.98
C TRP A 300 -14.57 6.19 8.82
N ARG A 301 -15.87 6.15 8.51
CA ARG A 301 -16.83 5.26 9.20
C ARG A 301 -16.49 3.80 8.98
N ILE A 302 -16.14 3.44 7.75
CA ILE A 302 -15.68 2.10 7.40
C ILE A 302 -14.43 1.76 8.22
N LEU A 303 -13.41 2.63 8.19
CA LEU A 303 -12.15 2.42 8.89
C LEU A 303 -12.34 2.27 10.42
N GLU A 304 -13.17 3.10 11.04
CA GLU A 304 -13.44 3.02 12.47
C GLU A 304 -14.26 1.79 12.84
N SER A 305 -15.35 1.53 12.13
CA SER A 305 -16.26 0.44 12.46
C SER A 305 -15.62 -0.94 12.25
N ALA A 306 -14.69 -1.04 11.30
CA ALA A 306 -13.94 -2.26 11.08
C ALA A 306 -12.65 -2.34 11.88
N ALA A 307 -12.27 -1.31 12.66
CA ALA A 307 -11.00 -1.24 13.38
C ALA A 307 -10.73 -2.48 14.25
N GLU A 308 -11.79 -3.05 14.83
CA GLU A 308 -11.74 -4.22 15.71
C GLU A 308 -11.88 -5.55 14.96
N ASP A 309 -12.13 -5.54 13.64
CA ASP A 309 -12.24 -6.74 12.82
C ASP A 309 -10.88 -7.13 12.23
N ASP A 310 -10.45 -8.34 12.56
CA ASP A 310 -9.18 -8.93 12.13
C ASP A 310 -9.28 -9.63 10.77
N GLY A 311 -10.37 -9.44 10.02
CA GLY A 311 -10.56 -10.08 8.73
C GLY A 311 -9.49 -9.68 7.72
N PRO A 312 -9.13 -10.58 6.78
CA PRO A 312 -8.05 -10.31 5.83
C PRO A 312 -8.33 -9.07 4.99
N PHE A 313 -9.60 -8.80 4.67
CA PHE A 313 -10.02 -7.58 3.98
C PHE A 313 -9.77 -6.31 4.81
N PHE A 314 -10.09 -6.33 6.11
CA PHE A 314 -10.00 -5.16 6.98
C PHE A 314 -8.57 -4.88 7.45
N VAL A 315 -7.81 -5.90 7.87
CA VAL A 315 -6.41 -5.74 8.26
C VAL A 315 -5.60 -5.18 7.10
N LYS A 316 -5.81 -5.74 5.89
CA LYS A 316 -5.21 -5.20 4.68
C LYS A 316 -5.71 -3.78 4.42
N GLY A 317 -7.03 -3.55 4.43
CA GLY A 317 -7.62 -2.22 4.28
C GLY A 317 -7.00 -1.15 5.20
N HIS A 318 -6.85 -1.44 6.49
CA HIS A 318 -6.22 -0.53 7.46
C HIS A 318 -4.77 -0.26 7.12
N ARG A 319 -3.99 -1.29 6.78
CA ARG A 319 -2.58 -1.10 6.39
C ARG A 319 -2.47 -0.25 5.12
N ALA A 320 -3.29 -0.50 4.11
CA ALA A 320 -3.33 0.30 2.88
C ALA A 320 -3.70 1.77 3.12
N ILE A 321 -4.47 2.06 4.16
CA ILE A 321 -4.90 3.44 4.48
C ILE A 321 -3.90 4.14 5.39
N LEU A 322 -3.35 3.42 6.37
CA LEU A 322 -2.52 3.98 7.44
C LEU A 322 -1.03 4.01 7.10
N LEU A 323 -0.54 3.07 6.29
CA LEU A 323 0.88 2.95 5.97
C LEU A 323 1.19 3.53 4.58
N PRO A 324 2.25 4.35 4.44
CA PRO A 324 2.65 4.91 3.14
C PRO A 324 2.98 3.85 2.09
N GLU A 325 3.72 2.81 2.49
CA GLU A 325 4.17 1.62 1.76
C GLU A 325 3.08 0.59 1.42
N GLY A 326 1.80 0.97 1.57
CA GLY A 326 0.67 0.15 1.16
C GLY A 326 0.72 -1.29 1.69
N ILE A 327 0.39 -2.25 0.83
CA ILE A 327 0.41 -3.68 1.13
C ILE A 327 1.30 -4.35 0.10
N GLY A 328 2.43 -4.92 0.52
CA GLY A 328 3.00 -6.03 -0.24
C GLY A 328 1.96 -7.14 -0.23
N GLY A 329 1.40 -7.49 -1.39
CA GLY A 329 0.08 -8.15 -1.45
C GLY A 329 0.00 -9.56 -0.87
N LEU A 330 -0.84 -10.43 -1.44
CA LEU A 330 -1.21 -11.73 -0.82
C LEU A 330 -0.05 -12.74 -0.65
N ALA A 331 1.20 -12.35 -0.93
CA ALA A 331 2.41 -13.09 -0.60
C ALA A 331 3.58 -12.12 -0.35
N THR A 332 4.35 -12.39 0.69
CA THR A 332 5.69 -11.82 0.91
C THR A 332 6.71 -12.35 -0.10
N GLU A 333 6.50 -13.59 -0.56
CA GLU A 333 7.34 -14.27 -1.56
C GLU A 333 7.02 -13.80 -2.98
N ARG A 334 8.08 -13.46 -3.73
CA ARG A 334 7.98 -12.98 -5.10
C ARG A 334 8.51 -14.03 -6.06
N MET A 335 7.76 -14.29 -7.13
CA MET A 335 8.24 -15.15 -8.22
C MET A 335 9.31 -14.37 -9.02
N PRO A 336 10.35 -15.04 -9.55
CA PRO A 336 11.28 -14.41 -10.49
C PRO A 336 10.53 -13.74 -11.64
N ARG A 337 10.91 -12.50 -11.95
CA ARG A 337 10.17 -11.67 -12.92
C ARG A 337 10.29 -12.21 -14.34
N ASP A 338 9.17 -12.67 -14.90
CA ASP A 338 9.07 -12.94 -16.34
C ASP A 338 8.54 -11.71 -17.08
N TRP A 339 9.41 -11.06 -17.86
CA TRP A 339 9.08 -9.83 -18.58
C TRP A 339 7.93 -9.98 -19.58
N SER A 340 7.62 -11.20 -20.04
CA SER A 340 6.47 -11.44 -20.92
C SER A 340 5.11 -11.30 -20.21
N MET A 341 5.09 -11.40 -18.87
CA MET A 341 3.88 -11.27 -18.06
C MET A 341 3.58 -9.82 -17.67
N VAL A 342 4.61 -8.97 -17.66
CA VAL A 342 4.51 -7.59 -17.15
C VAL A 342 3.42 -6.78 -17.87
N PRO A 343 3.33 -6.75 -19.22
CA PRO A 343 2.29 -5.96 -19.89
C PRO A 343 0.87 -6.38 -19.49
N PHE A 344 0.63 -7.68 -19.34
CA PHE A 344 -0.66 -8.21 -18.93
C PHE A 344 -1.00 -7.83 -17.48
N LEU A 345 -0.07 -8.05 -16.56
CA LEU A 345 -0.27 -7.77 -15.14
C LEU A 345 -0.46 -6.27 -14.87
N THR A 346 0.32 -5.41 -15.54
CA THR A 346 0.14 -3.96 -15.48
C THR A 346 -1.24 -3.54 -16.01
N ALA A 347 -1.71 -4.15 -17.11
CA ALA A 347 -3.05 -3.89 -17.62
C ALA A 347 -4.14 -4.37 -16.64
N CYS A 348 -3.95 -5.49 -15.93
CA CYS A 348 -4.86 -5.91 -14.87
C CYS A 348 -4.93 -4.86 -13.75
N ASP A 349 -3.77 -4.36 -13.30
CA ASP A 349 -3.69 -3.35 -12.24
C ASP A 349 -4.43 -2.07 -12.65
N GLU A 350 -4.17 -1.56 -13.86
CA GLU A 350 -4.83 -0.37 -14.40
C GLU A 350 -6.36 -0.53 -14.47
N VAL A 351 -6.85 -1.69 -14.93
CA VAL A 351 -8.28 -1.97 -15.02
C VAL A 351 -8.91 -2.10 -13.62
N ALA A 352 -8.29 -2.86 -12.71
CA ALA A 352 -8.79 -3.07 -11.36
C ALA A 352 -8.85 -1.73 -10.59
N VAL A 353 -7.76 -0.96 -10.64
CA VAL A 353 -7.65 0.37 -10.03
C VAL A 353 -8.69 1.33 -10.57
N SER A 354 -8.78 1.48 -11.90
CA SER A 354 -9.72 2.42 -12.52
C SER A 354 -11.18 2.10 -12.22
N THR A 355 -11.48 0.81 -12.03
CA THR A 355 -12.81 0.32 -11.70
C THR A 355 -13.25 0.71 -10.28
N VAL A 356 -12.33 0.69 -9.30
CA VAL A 356 -12.69 0.94 -7.89
C VAL A 356 -12.36 2.35 -7.40
N ARG A 357 -11.35 3.02 -7.97
CA ARG A 357 -10.77 4.25 -7.38
C ARG A 357 -11.73 5.41 -7.22
N HIS A 358 -12.76 5.50 -8.05
CA HIS A 358 -13.72 6.61 -8.05
C HIS A 358 -14.82 6.47 -6.98
N GLU A 359 -15.17 5.23 -6.64
CA GLU A 359 -16.24 4.92 -5.68
C GLU A 359 -15.63 4.58 -4.31
N TRP A 360 -14.57 3.76 -4.30
CA TRP A 360 -13.89 3.26 -3.11
C TRP A 360 -12.35 3.39 -3.27
N PRO A 361 -11.79 4.61 -3.13
CA PRO A 361 -10.39 4.89 -3.46
C PRO A 361 -9.38 4.02 -2.68
N PHE A 362 -9.69 3.66 -1.43
CA PHE A 362 -8.81 2.83 -0.62
C PHE A 362 -8.71 1.38 -1.12
N LEU A 363 -9.75 0.85 -1.78
CA LEU A 363 -9.70 -0.49 -2.38
C LEU A 363 -8.73 -0.56 -3.55
N ALA A 364 -8.49 0.57 -4.25
CA ALA A 364 -7.52 0.61 -5.33
C ALA A 364 -6.11 0.26 -4.85
N ARG A 365 -5.79 0.54 -3.58
CA ARG A 365 -4.48 0.24 -2.97
C ARG A 365 -4.31 -1.22 -2.58
N LEU A 366 -5.42 -1.92 -2.30
CA LEU A 366 -5.39 -3.38 -2.10
C LEU A 366 -5.02 -4.11 -3.39
N LEU A 367 -5.19 -3.46 -4.54
CA LEU A 367 -5.07 -4.03 -5.88
C LEU A 367 -3.79 -3.57 -6.61
N ALA A 368 -3.15 -2.49 -6.16
CA ALA A 368 -1.94 -1.98 -6.80
C ALA A 368 -0.71 -2.80 -6.35
N ASP A 369 0.03 -3.39 -7.29
CA ASP A 369 1.35 -3.99 -7.02
C ASP A 369 2.40 -2.88 -6.87
N GLU A 370 2.97 -2.74 -5.67
CA GLU A 370 4.09 -1.84 -5.44
C GLU A 370 5.36 -2.44 -6.08
N GLY A 371 5.54 -2.14 -7.37
CA GLY A 371 6.56 -2.68 -8.27
C GLY A 371 8.03 -2.37 -7.94
N SER A 372 8.39 -2.23 -6.68
CA SER A 372 9.71 -1.78 -6.21
C SER A 372 10.74 -2.88 -5.91
N GLY A 373 10.40 -4.18 -5.95
CA GLY A 373 11.39 -5.25 -5.71
C GLY A 373 11.55 -6.27 -6.83
N ALA A 374 12.56 -7.13 -6.66
CA ALA A 374 13.16 -7.99 -7.69
C ALA A 374 12.32 -9.23 -8.09
N GLY A 375 11.00 -9.09 -8.24
CA GLY A 375 10.12 -10.18 -8.66
C GLY A 375 8.69 -9.75 -9.00
N GLN A 376 7.78 -10.70 -9.15
CA GLN A 376 6.33 -10.53 -9.39
C GLN A 376 5.54 -11.06 -8.20
N GLN A 377 4.50 -10.33 -7.78
CA GLN A 377 3.66 -10.74 -6.66
C GLN A 377 2.80 -11.96 -7.02
N VAL A 378 2.73 -12.94 -6.12
CA VAL A 378 1.82 -14.10 -6.25
C VAL A 378 0.38 -13.64 -6.03
N ARG A 379 -0.47 -13.79 -7.05
CA ARG A 379 -1.87 -13.37 -7.06
C ARG A 379 -2.70 -14.12 -8.10
N PRO A 380 -4.05 -14.17 -7.97
CA PRO A 380 -4.91 -14.88 -8.92
C PRO A 380 -4.74 -14.47 -10.39
N ALA A 381 -4.50 -13.18 -10.70
CA ALA A 381 -4.26 -12.73 -12.07
C ALA A 381 -2.97 -13.32 -12.67
N LEU A 382 -1.93 -13.55 -11.86
CA LEU A 382 -0.70 -14.20 -12.33
C LEU A 382 -0.95 -15.67 -12.68
N LEU A 383 -1.77 -16.38 -11.90
CA LEU A 383 -2.15 -17.76 -12.21
C LEU A 383 -2.97 -17.84 -13.50
N PHE A 384 -3.96 -16.95 -13.66
CA PHE A 384 -4.75 -16.81 -14.89
C PHE A 384 -3.86 -16.53 -16.10
N ALA A 385 -2.96 -15.56 -15.98
CA ALA A 385 -2.02 -15.19 -17.04
C ALA A 385 -1.06 -16.35 -17.38
N SER A 386 -0.60 -17.09 -16.38
CA SER A 386 0.26 -18.27 -16.59
C SER A 386 -0.46 -19.34 -17.41
N ALA A 387 -1.73 -19.59 -17.10
CA ALA A 387 -2.58 -20.50 -17.85
C ALA A 387 -2.87 -20.02 -19.29
N LEU A 388 -2.98 -18.71 -19.52
CA LEU A 388 -3.14 -18.14 -20.87
C LEU A 388 -1.95 -18.44 -21.80
N THR A 389 -0.77 -18.74 -21.24
CA THR A 389 0.41 -19.14 -22.03
C THR A 389 0.35 -20.59 -22.54
N ALA A 390 -0.74 -21.32 -22.25
CA ALA A 390 -0.99 -22.66 -22.81
C ALA A 390 -1.14 -22.65 -24.34
N SER A 391 -1.31 -21.48 -24.97
CA SER A 391 -1.24 -21.28 -26.42
C SER A 391 0.19 -21.31 -26.99
N GLY A 392 1.21 -21.25 -26.12
CA GLY A 392 2.64 -21.13 -26.45
C GLY A 392 3.15 -19.68 -26.55
N GLY A 393 2.25 -18.69 -26.59
CA GLY A 393 2.58 -17.27 -26.64
C GLY A 393 2.66 -16.59 -25.27
N PRO A 394 2.99 -15.27 -25.22
CA PRO A 394 2.70 -14.45 -24.04
C PRO A 394 1.17 -14.36 -23.83
N PRO A 395 0.70 -14.05 -22.61
CA PRO A 395 -0.72 -13.87 -22.36
C PRO A 395 -1.27 -12.70 -23.19
N ASP A 396 -2.43 -12.89 -23.80
CA ASP A 396 -3.11 -11.82 -24.54
C ASP A 396 -3.63 -10.75 -23.57
N VAL A 397 -3.12 -9.53 -23.71
CA VAL A 397 -3.50 -8.35 -22.89
C VAL A 397 -4.98 -8.01 -23.04
N GLY A 398 -5.65 -8.44 -24.12
CA GLY A 398 -7.11 -8.31 -24.28
C GLY A 398 -7.91 -8.98 -23.16
N TYR A 399 -7.36 -10.01 -22.51
CA TYR A 399 -7.99 -10.67 -21.35
C TYR A 399 -7.62 -10.05 -20.00
N ALA A 400 -6.85 -8.96 -19.96
CA ALA A 400 -6.51 -8.29 -18.70
C ALA A 400 -7.73 -7.87 -17.86
N PRO A 401 -8.87 -7.42 -18.44
CA PRO A 401 -10.07 -7.15 -17.64
C PRO A 401 -10.65 -8.38 -16.95
N VAL A 402 -10.48 -9.59 -17.52
CA VAL A 402 -10.88 -10.85 -16.87
C VAL A 402 -9.95 -11.16 -15.70
N GLY A 403 -8.65 -10.94 -15.86
CA GLY A 403 -7.68 -11.03 -14.76
C GLY A 403 -8.00 -10.08 -13.62
N ALA A 404 -8.33 -8.82 -13.93
CA ALA A 404 -8.77 -7.83 -12.95
C ALA A 404 -10.08 -8.25 -12.26
N ALA A 405 -11.06 -8.78 -13.02
CA ALA A 405 -12.31 -9.28 -12.45
C ALA A 405 -12.09 -10.43 -11.46
N ILE A 406 -11.17 -11.35 -11.78
CA ILE A 406 -10.78 -12.44 -10.88
C ILE A 406 -10.21 -11.87 -9.57
N GLU A 407 -9.36 -10.84 -9.61
CA GLU A 407 -8.81 -10.22 -8.40
C GLU A 407 -9.89 -9.51 -7.58
N LEU A 408 -10.76 -8.72 -8.22
CA LEU A 408 -11.87 -8.05 -7.56
C LEU A 408 -12.82 -9.07 -6.90
N ALA A 409 -13.15 -10.16 -7.59
CA ALA A 409 -14.00 -11.20 -7.06
C ALA A 409 -13.35 -12.01 -5.93
N THR A 410 -12.04 -12.25 -6.01
CA THR A 410 -11.27 -12.85 -4.91
C THR A 410 -11.33 -11.96 -3.69
N LEU A 411 -11.06 -10.65 -3.84
CA LEU A 411 -11.11 -9.68 -2.77
C LEU A 411 -12.53 -9.56 -2.16
N GLY A 412 -13.57 -9.53 -3.00
CA GLY A 412 -14.96 -9.53 -2.55
C GLY A 412 -15.32 -10.80 -1.78
N THR A 413 -14.86 -11.97 -2.24
CA THR A 413 -15.06 -13.24 -1.55
C THR A 413 -14.40 -13.26 -0.17
N LEU A 414 -13.16 -12.74 -0.06
CA LEU A 414 -12.44 -12.60 1.19
C LEU A 414 -13.11 -11.61 2.16
N ALA A 415 -13.74 -10.55 1.66
CA ALA A 415 -14.47 -9.58 2.49
C ALA A 415 -15.60 -10.27 3.29
N PHE A 416 -16.28 -11.23 2.67
CA PHE A 416 -17.38 -11.99 3.30
C PHE A 416 -16.92 -13.09 4.26
N LEU A 417 -15.62 -13.27 4.50
CA LEU A 417 -15.11 -14.19 5.52
C LEU A 417 -15.17 -13.54 6.91
N SER A 418 -16.40 -13.37 7.41
CA SER A 418 -16.67 -12.77 8.71
C SER A 418 -16.39 -13.74 9.87
N PRO A 419 -16.04 -13.23 11.06
CA PRO A 419 -15.81 -14.06 12.24
C PRO A 419 -17.08 -14.80 12.68
N SER A 420 -16.91 -16.03 13.17
CA SER A 420 -18.01 -16.95 13.50
C SER A 420 -18.88 -16.48 14.67
N GLY A 421 -18.42 -15.48 15.43
CA GLY A 421 -19.05 -14.97 16.65
C GLY A 421 -19.42 -13.49 16.65
N HIS A 422 -19.47 -12.82 15.48
CA HIS A 422 -19.82 -11.39 15.41
C HIS A 422 -21.15 -11.11 16.12
N ARG A 423 -21.15 -10.16 17.07
CA ARG A 423 -22.35 -9.72 17.77
C ARG A 423 -22.67 -8.29 17.34
N PRO A 424 -23.89 -8.02 16.87
CA PRO A 424 -24.26 -6.67 16.51
C PRO A 424 -24.16 -5.75 17.73
N PRO A 425 -23.77 -4.48 17.54
CA PRO A 425 -23.66 -3.53 18.64
C PRO A 425 -25.02 -3.35 19.35
N PRO A 426 -25.04 -3.20 20.68
CA PRO A 426 -26.29 -3.03 21.42
C PRO A 426 -26.97 -1.70 21.05
N GLY A 427 -28.21 -1.75 20.56
CA GLY A 427 -29.04 -0.57 20.25
C GLY A 427 -29.69 -0.60 18.86
N ARG A 428 -30.31 0.53 18.45
CA ARG A 428 -30.91 0.74 17.10
C ARG A 428 -29.93 1.42 16.12
N GLY A 429 -28.67 0.97 16.10
CA GLY A 429 -27.64 1.47 15.20
C GLY A 429 -27.41 0.59 13.98
N ILE A 430 -26.79 1.12 12.93
CA ILE A 430 -26.27 0.31 11.81
C ILE A 430 -24.97 -0.36 12.28
N ASP A 431 -24.89 -1.67 12.11
CA ASP A 431 -23.63 -2.41 12.24
C ASP A 431 -22.75 -2.07 11.03
N TRP A 432 -21.91 -1.04 11.18
CA TRP A 432 -21.09 -0.54 10.09
C TRP A 432 -20.00 -1.53 9.67
N THR A 433 -19.52 -2.40 10.56
CA THR A 433 -18.61 -3.50 10.20
C THR A 433 -19.29 -4.41 9.19
N MET A 434 -20.50 -4.88 9.50
CA MET A 434 -21.27 -5.76 8.64
C MET A 434 -21.70 -5.04 7.34
N ALA A 435 -22.21 -3.82 7.47
CA ALA A 435 -22.62 -3.01 6.32
C ALA A 435 -21.45 -2.76 5.37
N THR A 436 -20.24 -2.51 5.88
CA THR A 436 -19.04 -2.37 5.04
C THR A 436 -18.73 -3.66 4.29
N THR A 437 -18.71 -4.80 4.98
CA THR A 437 -18.46 -6.10 4.34
C THR A 437 -19.44 -6.36 3.20
N VAL A 438 -20.74 -6.13 3.43
CA VAL A 438 -21.76 -6.33 2.39
C VAL A 438 -21.59 -5.34 1.25
N LEU A 439 -21.47 -4.05 1.54
CA LEU A 439 -21.36 -3.02 0.51
C LEU A 439 -20.09 -3.18 -0.33
N ALA A 440 -18.94 -3.45 0.31
CA ALA A 440 -17.69 -3.66 -0.40
C ALA A 440 -17.72 -4.96 -1.21
N GLY A 441 -18.20 -6.04 -0.63
CA GLY A 441 -18.33 -7.33 -1.30
C GLY A 441 -19.26 -7.26 -2.52
N ASP A 442 -20.47 -6.72 -2.35
CA ASP A 442 -21.45 -6.56 -3.43
C ASP A 442 -20.92 -5.64 -4.55
N PHE A 443 -20.28 -4.53 -4.16
CA PHE A 443 -19.65 -3.63 -5.12
C PHE A 443 -18.57 -4.36 -5.93
N LEU A 444 -17.63 -5.04 -5.27
CA LEU A 444 -16.52 -5.75 -5.92
C LEU A 444 -17.02 -6.87 -6.84
N LEU A 445 -17.97 -7.69 -6.39
CA LEU A 445 -18.55 -8.77 -7.20
C LEU A 445 -19.35 -8.23 -8.40
N SER A 446 -20.08 -7.14 -8.21
CA SER A 446 -20.82 -6.46 -9.28
C SER A 446 -19.86 -5.89 -10.35
N GLN A 447 -18.80 -5.20 -9.90
CA GLN A 447 -17.78 -4.67 -10.81
C GLN A 447 -17.05 -5.78 -11.56
N ALA A 448 -16.68 -6.87 -10.88
CA ALA A 448 -16.05 -8.02 -11.50
C ALA A 448 -16.93 -8.66 -12.58
N SER A 449 -18.21 -8.86 -12.28
CA SER A 449 -19.19 -9.41 -13.24
C SER A 449 -19.35 -8.50 -14.46
N ARG A 450 -19.36 -7.18 -14.26
CA ARG A 450 -19.41 -6.20 -15.35
C ARG A 450 -18.16 -6.26 -16.24
N LEU A 451 -16.97 -6.41 -15.66
CA LEU A 451 -15.72 -6.52 -16.42
C LEU A 451 -15.70 -7.79 -17.28
N VAL A 452 -16.10 -8.95 -16.73
CA VAL A 452 -16.20 -10.20 -17.50
C VAL A 452 -17.22 -10.08 -18.61
N ALA A 453 -18.43 -9.55 -18.32
CA ALA A 453 -19.48 -9.39 -19.32
C ALA A 453 -19.07 -8.45 -20.47
N ALA A 454 -18.21 -7.47 -20.21
CA ALA A 454 -17.72 -6.55 -21.23
C ALA A 454 -16.56 -7.11 -22.05
N ALA A 455 -15.61 -7.82 -21.42
CA ALA A 455 -14.36 -8.24 -22.05
C ALA A 455 -14.38 -9.68 -22.57
N ALA A 456 -15.12 -10.57 -21.93
CA ALA A 456 -15.24 -11.98 -22.31
C ALA A 456 -16.68 -12.49 -22.01
N PRO A 457 -17.69 -12.07 -22.81
CA PRO A 457 -19.09 -12.43 -22.57
C PRO A 457 -19.31 -13.94 -22.41
N ASP A 458 -18.60 -14.75 -23.19
CA ASP A 458 -18.68 -16.22 -23.17
C ASP A 458 -18.26 -16.83 -21.82
N CYS A 459 -17.44 -16.13 -21.04
CA CYS A 459 -17.03 -16.55 -19.71
C CYS A 459 -18.04 -16.17 -18.61
N SER A 460 -19.02 -15.31 -18.89
CA SER A 460 -19.92 -14.74 -17.87
C SER A 460 -20.70 -15.80 -17.12
N TRP A 461 -21.14 -16.86 -17.81
CA TRP A 461 -21.88 -17.96 -17.18
C TRP A 461 -20.99 -18.75 -16.23
N ALA A 462 -19.82 -19.19 -16.70
CA ALA A 462 -18.87 -19.90 -15.86
C ALA A 462 -18.42 -19.07 -14.65
N PHE A 463 -18.26 -17.74 -14.84
CA PHE A 463 -17.93 -16.81 -13.76
C PHE A 463 -19.05 -16.71 -12.72
N ALA A 464 -20.31 -16.58 -13.16
CA ALA A 464 -21.45 -16.54 -12.26
C ALA A 464 -21.64 -17.87 -11.50
N GLU A 465 -21.44 -19.01 -12.16
CA GLU A 465 -21.46 -20.32 -11.50
C GLU A 465 -20.37 -20.44 -10.44
N TRP A 466 -19.16 -19.96 -10.72
CA TRP A 466 -18.07 -19.93 -9.75
C TRP A 466 -18.40 -19.07 -8.52
N LEU A 467 -18.98 -17.87 -8.72
CA LEU A 467 -19.43 -17.04 -7.60
C LEU A 467 -20.52 -17.73 -6.76
N ALA A 468 -21.43 -18.46 -7.40
CA ALA A 468 -22.46 -19.24 -6.72
C ALA A 468 -21.83 -20.40 -5.93
N GLU A 469 -20.85 -21.09 -6.50
CA GLU A 469 -20.11 -22.19 -5.86
C GLU A 469 -19.37 -21.69 -4.61
N LEU A 470 -18.60 -20.59 -4.72
CA LEU A 470 -17.92 -19.97 -3.58
C LEU A 470 -18.89 -19.57 -2.48
N THR A 471 -20.08 -19.09 -2.85
CA THR A 471 -21.14 -18.73 -1.90
C THR A 471 -21.71 -19.97 -1.21
N ALA A 472 -21.97 -21.05 -1.96
CA ALA A 472 -22.46 -22.31 -1.41
C ALA A 472 -21.45 -22.95 -0.45
N MET A 473 -20.15 -22.93 -0.78
CA MET A 473 -19.09 -23.43 0.10
C MET A 473 -19.06 -22.67 1.43
N ARG A 474 -19.14 -21.34 1.39
CA ARG A 474 -19.19 -20.51 2.61
C ARG A 474 -20.46 -20.77 3.42
N ALA A 475 -21.61 -20.88 2.76
CA ALA A 475 -22.91 -21.14 3.40
C ALA A 475 -22.95 -22.51 4.10
N THR A 476 -22.31 -23.52 3.52
CA THR A 476 -22.25 -24.89 4.05
C THR A 476 -21.07 -25.14 4.99
N ARG A 477 -20.20 -24.13 5.19
CA ARG A 477 -18.93 -24.27 5.94
C ARG A 477 -18.08 -25.43 5.42
N ALA A 478 -17.95 -25.52 4.10
CA ALA A 478 -17.03 -26.45 3.46
C ALA A 478 -15.60 -26.26 4.01
N PRO A 479 -14.74 -27.31 3.95
CA PRO A 479 -13.35 -27.18 4.36
C PRO A 479 -12.68 -25.99 3.67
N ALA A 480 -11.94 -25.18 4.42
CA ALA A 480 -11.29 -23.99 3.86
C ALA A 480 -10.34 -24.33 2.71
N THR A 481 -9.72 -25.52 2.73
CA THR A 481 -8.89 -26.01 1.61
C THR A 481 -9.68 -26.10 0.31
N ALA A 482 -10.96 -26.49 0.36
CA ALA A 482 -11.83 -26.54 -0.81
C ALA A 482 -12.16 -25.14 -1.33
N LEU A 483 -12.44 -24.18 -0.42
CA LEU A 483 -12.72 -22.79 -0.80
C LEU A 483 -11.52 -22.16 -1.52
N PHE A 484 -10.31 -22.27 -0.94
CA PHE A 484 -9.10 -21.73 -1.56
C PHE A 484 -8.71 -22.51 -2.82
N GLY A 485 -8.92 -23.83 -2.85
CA GLY A 485 -8.83 -24.65 -4.05
C GLY A 485 -9.69 -24.11 -5.19
N ALA A 486 -10.95 -23.76 -4.92
CA ALA A 486 -11.86 -23.19 -5.92
C ALA A 486 -11.48 -21.76 -6.33
N LEU A 487 -10.93 -20.95 -5.43
CA LEU A 487 -10.43 -19.60 -5.75
C LEU A 487 -9.29 -19.62 -6.78
N PHE A 488 -8.46 -20.67 -6.80
CA PHE A 488 -7.31 -20.80 -7.69
C PHE A 488 -7.57 -21.74 -8.89
N GLU A 489 -8.47 -22.71 -8.75
CA GLU A 489 -8.91 -23.58 -9.84
C GLU A 489 -9.55 -22.79 -10.98
N PHE A 490 -10.47 -21.88 -10.67
CA PHE A 490 -11.22 -21.14 -11.69
C PHE A 490 -10.32 -20.28 -12.58
N PRO A 491 -9.40 -19.44 -12.02
CA PRO A 491 -8.42 -18.71 -12.82
C PRO A 491 -7.57 -19.61 -13.72
N ALA A 492 -7.08 -20.73 -13.19
CA ALA A 492 -6.26 -21.65 -13.97
C ALA A 492 -7.06 -22.28 -15.13
N ARG A 493 -8.27 -22.78 -14.84
CA ARG A 493 -9.13 -23.42 -15.83
C ARG A 493 -9.59 -22.46 -16.92
N ILE A 494 -10.11 -21.28 -16.57
CA ILE A 494 -10.59 -20.31 -17.56
C ILE A 494 -9.45 -19.79 -18.42
N GLY A 495 -8.27 -19.52 -17.82
CA GLY A 495 -7.09 -19.13 -18.57
C GLY A 495 -6.68 -20.19 -19.61
N ALA A 496 -6.70 -21.48 -19.23
CA ALA A 496 -6.42 -22.56 -20.16
C ALA A 496 -7.51 -22.70 -21.24
N GLN A 497 -8.80 -22.60 -20.89
CA GLN A 497 -9.92 -22.69 -21.83
C GLN A 497 -9.91 -21.58 -22.89
N LEU A 498 -9.47 -20.37 -22.52
CA LEU A 498 -9.31 -19.26 -23.45
C LEU A 498 -8.09 -19.43 -24.36
N ALA A 499 -7.05 -20.14 -23.90
CA ALA A 499 -5.79 -20.27 -24.62
C ALA A 499 -5.67 -21.51 -25.50
N THR A 500 -6.38 -22.60 -25.20
CA THR A 500 -6.28 -23.86 -25.95
C THR A 500 -7.59 -24.62 -26.00
N THR A 501 -7.79 -25.36 -27.09
CA THR A 501 -8.91 -26.27 -27.27
C THR A 501 -8.61 -27.70 -26.78
N ASP A 502 -7.39 -27.99 -26.31
CA ASP A 502 -7.01 -29.32 -25.81
C ASP A 502 -7.59 -29.58 -24.41
N PRO A 503 -8.60 -30.48 -24.28
CA PRO A 503 -9.24 -30.72 -23.00
C PRO A 503 -8.31 -31.41 -21.99
N ALA A 504 -7.26 -32.11 -22.43
CA ALA A 504 -6.29 -32.73 -21.54
C ALA A 504 -5.42 -31.69 -20.86
N VAL A 505 -4.94 -30.69 -21.61
CA VAL A 505 -4.19 -29.55 -21.05
C VAL A 505 -5.06 -28.76 -20.08
N VAL A 506 -6.31 -28.45 -20.45
CA VAL A 506 -7.25 -27.74 -19.58
C VAL A 506 -7.46 -28.47 -18.25
N ARG A 507 -7.63 -29.81 -18.27
CA ARG A 507 -7.76 -30.61 -17.04
C ARG A 507 -6.51 -30.56 -16.17
N VAL A 508 -5.32 -30.71 -16.76
CA VAL A 508 -4.07 -30.66 -15.98
C VAL A 508 -3.86 -29.29 -15.35
N VAL A 509 -4.10 -28.21 -16.10
CA VAL A 509 -3.96 -26.83 -15.57
C VAL A 509 -5.00 -26.55 -14.49
N ARG A 510 -6.23 -27.05 -14.65
CA ARG A 510 -7.29 -27.02 -13.62
C ARG A 510 -6.82 -27.66 -12.32
N ASP A 511 -6.29 -28.89 -12.40
CA ASP A 511 -5.84 -29.65 -11.22
C ASP A 511 -4.68 -28.92 -10.51
N ILE A 512 -3.75 -28.35 -11.28
CA ILE A 512 -2.66 -27.52 -10.74
C ILE A 512 -3.23 -26.29 -10.02
N GLY A 513 -4.21 -25.59 -10.60
CA GLY A 513 -4.87 -24.45 -9.94
C GLY A 513 -5.50 -24.84 -8.61
N HIS A 514 -6.20 -25.98 -8.57
CA HIS A 514 -6.78 -26.51 -7.34
C HIS A 514 -5.71 -26.80 -6.27
N HIS A 515 -4.64 -27.52 -6.63
CA HIS A 515 -3.53 -27.82 -5.73
C HIS A 515 -2.85 -26.54 -5.20
N CYS A 516 -2.67 -25.52 -6.05
CA CYS A 516 -2.14 -24.23 -5.63
C CYS A 516 -3.01 -23.58 -4.54
N GLY A 517 -4.33 -23.63 -4.68
CA GLY A 517 -5.25 -23.13 -3.64
C GLY A 517 -5.13 -23.90 -2.32
N GLU A 518 -5.03 -25.23 -2.37
CA GLU A 518 -4.81 -26.05 -1.16
C GLU A 518 -3.47 -25.73 -0.48
N MET A 519 -2.38 -25.68 -1.25
CA MET A 519 -1.05 -25.33 -0.74
C MET A 519 -1.00 -23.92 -0.17
N PHE A 520 -1.76 -22.98 -0.75
CA PHE A 520 -1.85 -21.63 -0.20
C PHE A 520 -2.37 -21.67 1.23
N LEU A 521 -3.53 -22.31 1.47
CA LEU A 521 -4.08 -22.38 2.82
C LEU A 521 -3.16 -23.16 3.78
N LEU A 522 -2.58 -24.29 3.35
CA LEU A 522 -1.66 -25.05 4.18
C LEU A 522 -0.42 -24.24 4.57
N GLY A 523 0.11 -23.42 3.65
CA GLY A 523 1.18 -22.48 3.95
C GLY A 523 0.76 -21.39 4.94
N GLU A 524 -0.49 -20.92 4.88
CA GLU A 524 -1.02 -19.98 5.89
C GLU A 524 -1.07 -20.63 7.27
N ASP A 525 -1.54 -21.88 7.38
CA ASP A 525 -1.56 -22.61 8.65
C ASP A 525 -0.14 -22.78 9.21
N VAL A 526 0.85 -23.12 8.37
CA VAL A 526 2.24 -23.30 8.80
C VAL A 526 2.82 -21.98 9.35
N LEU A 527 2.64 -20.86 8.64
CA LEU A 527 3.06 -19.54 9.13
C LEU A 527 2.39 -19.22 10.46
N ALA A 528 1.06 -19.36 10.53
CA ALA A 528 0.28 -19.04 11.72
C ALA A 528 0.70 -19.88 12.94
N LEU A 529 0.92 -21.18 12.75
CA LEU A 529 1.30 -22.12 13.81
C LEU A 529 2.75 -21.93 14.29
N ARG A 530 3.62 -21.33 13.47
CA ARG A 530 4.96 -20.90 13.90
C ARG A 530 4.96 -19.55 14.63
N GLY A 531 3.81 -18.91 14.74
CA GLY A 531 3.69 -17.55 15.27
C GLY A 531 4.21 -16.48 14.29
N GLU A 532 4.44 -16.87 13.04
CA GLU A 532 4.82 -15.96 11.97
C GLU A 532 3.58 -15.26 11.39
N ARG A 533 3.79 -14.11 10.78
CA ARG A 533 2.73 -13.37 10.11
C ARG A 533 2.33 -14.11 8.82
N THR A 534 1.05 -14.44 8.69
CA THR A 534 0.54 -15.10 7.48
C THR A 534 0.43 -14.11 6.33
N ARG A 535 0.31 -14.61 5.10
CA ARG A 535 0.19 -13.75 3.92
C ARG A 535 -1.18 -13.06 3.81
N LEU A 536 -2.19 -13.60 4.50
CA LEU A 536 -3.48 -12.98 4.75
C LEU A 536 -3.46 -11.94 5.88
N ASP A 537 -2.32 -11.72 6.54
CA ASP A 537 -2.15 -10.84 7.70
C ASP A 537 -2.97 -11.27 8.92
N LEU A 538 -3.15 -12.58 9.09
CA LEU A 538 -3.92 -13.16 10.19
C LEU A 538 -3.00 -13.83 11.20
N THR A 539 -3.47 -13.91 12.45
CA THR A 539 -2.90 -14.80 13.45
C THR A 539 -3.60 -16.16 13.39
N ALA A 540 -3.04 -17.18 14.05
CA ALA A 540 -3.71 -18.50 14.19
C ALA A 540 -5.12 -18.37 14.79
N ALA A 541 -5.30 -17.49 15.78
CA ALA A 541 -6.61 -17.21 16.36
C ALA A 541 -7.57 -16.55 15.36
N GLY A 542 -7.08 -15.56 14.60
CA GLY A 542 -7.86 -14.87 13.56
C GLY A 542 -8.32 -15.78 12.42
N MET A 543 -7.45 -16.73 12.03
CA MET A 543 -7.75 -17.80 11.07
C MET A 543 -8.82 -18.75 11.60
N ALA A 544 -8.65 -19.25 12.83
CA ALA A 544 -9.59 -20.18 13.44
C ALA A 544 -11.01 -19.58 13.61
N ASP A 545 -11.11 -18.34 14.08
CA ASP A 545 -12.38 -17.65 14.31
C ASP A 545 -13.20 -17.45 13.02
N ARG A 546 -12.52 -17.37 11.87
CA ARG A 546 -13.15 -17.21 10.54
C ARG A 546 -13.30 -18.52 9.78
N GLY A 547 -12.92 -19.64 10.39
CA GLY A 547 -12.90 -20.94 9.71
C GLY A 547 -11.94 -20.97 8.52
N ILE A 548 -10.90 -20.12 8.51
CA ILE A 548 -9.85 -20.07 7.48
C ILE A 548 -8.66 -20.88 7.98
N SER A 549 -8.83 -22.19 8.16
CA SER A 549 -7.74 -23.09 8.55
C SER A 549 -8.06 -24.51 8.11
N SER A 550 -7.03 -25.29 7.76
CA SER A 550 -7.19 -26.74 7.53
C SER A 550 -7.44 -27.52 8.82
N THR A 551 -7.30 -26.88 9.99
CA THR A 551 -7.36 -27.49 11.34
C THR A 551 -6.29 -28.54 11.62
N LEU A 552 -5.35 -28.73 10.69
CA LEU A 552 -4.22 -29.64 10.86
C LEU A 552 -3.21 -29.06 11.84
N GLY A 553 -2.56 -29.93 12.61
CA GLY A 553 -1.35 -29.54 13.35
C GLY A 553 -0.17 -29.27 12.40
N LEU A 554 0.84 -28.55 12.89
CA LEU A 554 1.97 -28.06 12.09
C LEU A 554 2.60 -29.14 11.18
N ALA A 555 3.01 -30.28 11.77
CA ALA A 555 3.65 -31.36 11.02
C ALA A 555 2.74 -31.99 9.94
N ALA A 556 1.43 -32.05 10.18
CA ALA A 556 0.48 -32.58 9.20
C ALA A 556 0.24 -31.58 8.06
N ALA A 557 0.22 -30.28 8.36
CA ALA A 557 0.11 -29.22 7.35
C ALA A 557 1.35 -29.19 6.45
N GLU A 558 2.56 -29.28 7.02
CA GLU A 558 3.82 -29.34 6.28
C GLU A 558 3.88 -30.57 5.36
N LEU A 559 3.55 -31.76 5.89
CA LEU A 559 3.55 -33.00 5.10
C LEU A 559 2.53 -32.95 3.95
N SER A 560 1.32 -32.47 4.22
CA SER A 560 0.26 -32.36 3.21
C SER A 560 0.65 -31.36 2.12
N CYS A 561 1.24 -30.22 2.49
CA CYS A 561 1.70 -29.23 1.53
C CYS A 561 2.81 -29.80 0.64
N ALA A 562 3.79 -30.49 1.22
CA ALA A 562 4.88 -31.13 0.47
C ALA A 562 4.37 -32.23 -0.49
N ASP A 563 3.39 -33.02 -0.08
CA ASP A 563 2.79 -34.04 -0.95
C ASP A 563 2.02 -33.42 -2.12
N THR A 564 1.18 -32.42 -1.85
CA THR A 564 0.45 -31.68 -2.88
C THR A 564 1.41 -30.97 -3.85
N HIS A 565 2.52 -30.43 -3.36
CA HIS A 565 3.56 -29.81 -4.18
C HIS A 565 4.22 -30.81 -5.13
N ARG A 566 4.56 -32.00 -4.63
CA ARG A 566 5.09 -33.09 -5.47
C ARG A 566 4.10 -33.51 -6.57
N ARG A 567 2.83 -33.73 -6.22
CA ARG A 567 1.77 -34.07 -7.19
C ARG A 567 1.59 -32.98 -8.26
N THR A 568 1.72 -31.72 -7.86
CA THR A 568 1.68 -30.57 -8.78
C THR A 568 2.85 -30.59 -9.76
N ARG A 569 4.06 -30.93 -9.31
CA ARG A 569 5.23 -31.10 -10.19
C ARG A 569 5.06 -32.21 -11.21
N GLU A 570 4.52 -33.35 -10.78
CA GLU A 570 4.20 -34.47 -11.67
C GLU A 570 3.10 -34.12 -12.69
N ALA A 571 2.10 -33.33 -12.29
CA ALA A 571 1.05 -32.85 -13.18
C ALA A 571 1.60 -31.87 -14.23
N ALA A 572 2.43 -30.90 -13.82
CA ALA A 572 3.00 -29.90 -14.73
C ALA A 572 3.87 -30.51 -15.83
N ALA A 573 4.53 -31.65 -15.56
CA ALA A 573 5.31 -32.39 -16.55
C ALA A 573 4.46 -32.91 -17.74
N LYS A 574 3.14 -32.98 -17.58
CA LYS A 574 2.19 -33.41 -18.64
C LYS A 574 1.77 -32.25 -19.56
N ILE A 575 2.16 -31.01 -19.24
CA ILE A 575 1.85 -29.84 -20.06
C ILE A 575 2.85 -29.78 -21.22
N PRO A 576 2.41 -29.83 -22.48
CA PRO A 576 3.32 -29.85 -23.64
C PRO A 576 4.06 -28.51 -23.83
N HIS A 577 3.43 -27.40 -23.45
CA HIS A 577 4.01 -26.07 -23.57
C HIS A 577 4.91 -25.73 -22.37
N LEU A 578 6.23 -25.79 -22.59
CA LEU A 578 7.25 -25.56 -21.56
C LEU A 578 7.11 -24.23 -20.83
N ARG A 579 6.67 -23.15 -21.52
CA ARG A 579 6.45 -21.84 -20.89
C ARG A 579 5.34 -21.90 -19.84
N CYS A 580 4.19 -22.46 -20.21
CA CYS A 580 3.05 -22.63 -19.31
C CYS A 580 3.42 -23.50 -18.12
N ALA A 581 4.05 -24.66 -18.37
CA ALA A 581 4.52 -25.54 -17.31
C ALA A 581 5.47 -24.81 -16.33
N ARG A 582 6.46 -24.07 -16.84
CA ARG A 582 7.42 -23.34 -16.01
C ARG A 582 6.76 -22.25 -15.17
N LEU A 583 5.84 -21.46 -15.75
CA LEU A 583 5.16 -20.38 -15.03
C LEU A 583 4.23 -20.92 -13.94
N LEU A 584 3.47 -21.98 -14.24
CA LEU A 584 2.61 -22.63 -13.26
C LEU A 584 3.41 -23.28 -12.12
N LEU A 585 4.57 -23.87 -12.43
CA LEU A 585 5.48 -24.39 -11.42
C LEU A 585 6.10 -23.30 -10.55
N GLY A 586 6.55 -22.19 -11.14
CA GLY A 586 7.06 -21.05 -10.39
C GLY A 586 6.00 -20.46 -9.44
N PHE A 587 4.74 -20.42 -9.88
CA PHE A 587 3.62 -20.04 -9.03
C PHE A 587 3.41 -21.03 -7.88
N ALA A 588 3.38 -22.34 -8.17
CA ALA A 588 3.24 -23.39 -7.16
C ALA A 588 4.37 -23.37 -6.12
N ASP A 589 5.61 -23.15 -6.57
CA ASP A 589 6.80 -23.04 -5.72
C ASP A 589 6.67 -21.85 -4.76
N ALA A 590 6.28 -20.67 -5.27
CA ALA A 590 6.11 -19.48 -4.44
C ALA A 590 4.95 -19.64 -3.43
N VAL A 591 3.90 -20.37 -3.79
CA VAL A 591 2.79 -20.68 -2.86
C VAL A 591 3.24 -21.66 -1.75
N ALA A 592 4.08 -22.64 -2.08
CA ALA A 592 4.59 -23.65 -1.15
C ALA A 592 5.84 -23.20 -0.36
N ALA A 593 6.37 -22.00 -0.63
CA ALA A 593 7.58 -21.45 0.00
C ALA A 593 7.62 -21.52 1.53
N PRO A 594 6.53 -21.25 2.29
CA PRO A 594 6.55 -21.35 3.76
C PRO A 594 6.95 -22.73 4.30
N VAL A 595 6.75 -23.78 3.51
CA VAL A 595 7.06 -25.17 3.85
C VAL A 595 8.38 -25.63 3.23
N THR A 596 8.67 -25.16 2.01
CA THR A 596 9.81 -25.65 1.21
C THR A 596 11.12 -24.92 1.52
N ASN A 597 11.07 -23.61 1.80
CA ASN A 597 12.25 -22.80 2.12
C ASN A 597 12.70 -22.95 3.60
N GLY A 598 11.79 -23.36 4.49
CA GLY A 598 12.06 -23.51 5.93
C GLY A 598 13.00 -24.67 6.32
N LYS A 599 13.66 -25.33 5.35
CA LYS A 599 14.64 -26.40 5.60
C LYS A 599 16.10 -26.00 5.34
N GLU A 600 16.39 -24.82 4.79
CA GLU A 600 17.78 -24.41 4.50
C GLU A 600 18.48 -23.68 5.66
N ASP A 601 17.74 -23.26 6.70
CA ASP A 601 18.27 -22.48 7.85
C ASP A 601 18.09 -23.16 9.22
N GLN A 602 18.32 -24.48 9.32
CA GLN A 602 18.59 -25.11 10.62
C GLN A 602 20.08 -25.48 10.70
N PRO A 603 20.81 -25.01 11.73
CA PRO A 603 22.27 -25.16 11.83
C PRO A 603 22.74 -26.61 11.97
#